data_AF-A0A367ZPM9-F1
#
_entry.id   AF-A0A367ZPM9-F1
#
_cell.length_a   1.000
_cell.length_b   1.000
_cell.length_c   1.000
_cell.angle_alpha   90.00
_cell.angle_beta   90.00
_cell.angle_gamma   90.00
#
_symmetry.space_group_name_H-M   'P 1'
#
loop_
_entity.id
_entity.type
_entity.pdbx_description
1 polymer ?
#
loop_
_entity_poly.entity_id
_entity_poly.type
_entity_poly.pdbx_seq_one_letter_code
_entity_poly.pdbx_strand_id
1 'polypeptide(L)'
;MKNAISCPFILWLGAAFVALVLVVTLRPVAAAPLSDRFQIALNDADIQKAKQLADRYLKKQGNQTPDPGGTGDAAAGGGDGEGTDGSSDSSGGNAGEGGDSGTPPDKPADTTPTSGSSSPAEPGDSLDGPAGGDASTPAKKKIDPADLMYAQAHMKLAKRAFTAKNLEKAKAELALIFERVSDFAEARFMRAVIAAKEKEFVEAWRHIEIAQKAAPDNPKIKEFVDRLQKAFPKPDTLPDAAPAARPAPTFAAAMVAHGLEKLFAEKAVSGRLSSVAATDFVEEAGTVKAVLILETSGGLDPVATKAAVGAVMAATVGEPKTASEGKTLEFPIDITGLPRQNPSPKPVPETLSDFLKGVSEETDVAIQDSSESDPDANKQQAGTYTVAAAGIKNLVDFLDKVGPHAIEFSIPRFYATTFGGKSIWKGELKIVFQLP
;
A
#
# COMPACT_ATOMS: atom_id res chain seq x y z
N MET A 1 -29.29 -19.84 -71.16
CA MET A 1 -29.36 -18.37 -71.02
C MET A 1 -29.14 -18.00 -69.57
N LYS A 2 -28.57 -16.81 -69.33
CA LYS A 2 -28.24 -16.18 -68.03
C LYS A 2 -27.07 -16.83 -67.27
N ASN A 3 -26.05 -16.00 -67.02
CA ASN A 3 -24.78 -16.35 -66.41
C ASN A 3 -24.86 -16.19 -64.88
N ALA A 4 -24.13 -17.03 -64.15
CA ALA A 4 -23.80 -16.79 -62.75
C ALA A 4 -22.26 -16.79 -62.61
N ILE A 5 -21.67 -15.61 -62.44
CA ILE A 5 -20.26 -15.43 -62.11
C ILE A 5 -20.21 -15.13 -60.61
N SER A 6 -19.64 -16.04 -59.82
CA SER A 6 -19.40 -15.82 -58.39
C SER A 6 -17.91 -15.92 -58.11
N CYS A 7 -17.30 -14.81 -57.69
CA CYS A 7 -15.86 -14.69 -57.50
C CYS A 7 -15.40 -15.17 -56.11
N PRO A 8 -14.46 -16.12 -56.00
CA PRO A 8 -13.80 -16.45 -54.74
C PRO A 8 -12.60 -15.52 -54.40
N PHE A 9 -12.30 -14.53 -55.26
CA PHE A 9 -11.02 -13.79 -55.23
C PHE A 9 -10.90 -12.69 -54.16
N ILE A 10 -12.00 -12.24 -53.54
CA ILE A 10 -11.97 -11.11 -52.60
C ILE A 10 -11.48 -11.51 -51.20
N LEU A 11 -11.68 -12.78 -50.79
CA LEU A 11 -11.29 -13.26 -49.46
C LEU A 11 -9.78 -13.46 -49.26
N TRP A 12 -9.00 -13.57 -50.34
CA TRP A 12 -7.55 -13.79 -50.26
C TRP A 12 -6.73 -12.49 -50.11
N LEU A 13 -7.24 -11.37 -50.64
CA LEU A 13 -6.58 -10.06 -50.55
C LEU A 13 -6.62 -9.47 -49.14
N GLY A 14 -7.64 -9.78 -48.33
CA GLY A 14 -7.73 -9.32 -46.94
C GLY A 14 -6.63 -9.90 -46.04
N ALA A 15 -6.38 -11.21 -46.15
CA ALA A 15 -5.36 -11.88 -45.34
C ALA A 15 -3.94 -11.42 -45.69
N ALA A 16 -3.63 -11.19 -46.97
CA ALA A 16 -2.35 -10.66 -47.41
C ALA A 16 -2.09 -9.24 -46.90
N PHE A 17 -3.11 -8.39 -46.81
CA PHE A 17 -2.96 -7.02 -46.32
C PHE A 17 -2.70 -6.95 -44.81
N VAL A 18 -3.36 -7.79 -44.02
CA VAL A 18 -3.09 -7.91 -42.57
C VAL A 18 -1.67 -8.43 -42.31
N ALA A 19 -1.21 -9.43 -43.07
CA ALA A 19 0.16 -9.94 -42.97
C ALA A 19 1.21 -8.87 -43.36
N LEU A 20 0.96 -8.09 -44.43
CA LEU A 20 1.89 -7.04 -44.88
C LEU A 20 2.01 -5.90 -43.86
N VAL A 21 0.90 -5.50 -43.22
CA VAL A 21 0.92 -4.50 -42.14
C VAL A 21 1.65 -5.02 -40.90
N LEU A 22 1.50 -6.31 -40.55
CA LEU A 22 2.21 -6.92 -39.42
C LEU A 22 3.73 -7.02 -39.67
N VAL A 23 4.14 -7.34 -40.90
CA VAL A 23 5.57 -7.47 -41.26
C VAL A 23 6.24 -6.10 -41.42
N VAL A 24 5.53 -5.05 -41.83
CA VAL A 24 6.09 -3.68 -41.95
C VAL A 24 6.21 -2.98 -40.58
N THR A 25 5.43 -3.38 -39.57
CA THR A 25 5.54 -2.85 -38.19
C THR A 25 6.63 -3.54 -37.36
N LEU A 26 7.05 -4.76 -37.71
CA LEU A 26 8.17 -5.47 -37.09
C LEU A 26 9.53 -5.11 -37.72
N ARG A 27 9.89 -3.82 -37.69
CA ARG A 27 11.32 -3.48 -37.78
C ARG A 27 12.03 -3.95 -36.52
N PRO A 28 13.23 -4.55 -36.60
CA PRO A 28 14.03 -4.77 -35.42
C PRO A 28 14.36 -3.40 -34.82
N VAL A 29 13.89 -3.14 -33.60
CA VAL A 29 14.42 -2.06 -32.76
C VAL A 29 15.82 -2.51 -32.36
N ALA A 30 16.78 -2.28 -33.26
CA ALA A 30 18.17 -2.20 -32.89
C ALA A 30 18.26 -1.24 -31.70
N ALA A 31 18.93 -1.66 -30.63
CA ALA A 31 19.07 -0.86 -29.43
C ALA A 31 19.71 0.48 -29.80
N ALA A 32 18.89 1.53 -29.89
CA ALA A 32 19.37 2.85 -30.27
C ALA A 32 20.35 3.30 -29.18
N PRO A 33 21.58 3.71 -29.53
CA PRO A 33 22.52 4.21 -28.55
C PRO A 33 21.90 5.40 -27.81
N LEU A 34 22.25 5.51 -26.53
CA LEU A 34 21.75 6.49 -25.56
C LEU A 34 22.23 7.93 -25.87
N SER A 35 22.00 8.46 -27.08
CA SER A 35 22.62 9.70 -27.56
C SER A 35 21.92 11.00 -27.10
N ASP A 36 22.78 11.98 -26.80
CA ASP A 36 22.64 13.44 -26.94
C ASP A 36 21.62 14.25 -26.12
N ARG A 37 20.74 13.66 -25.29
CA ARG A 37 19.80 14.45 -24.46
C ARG A 37 20.06 14.53 -22.95
N PHE A 38 21.23 14.06 -22.48
CA PHE A 38 21.58 14.05 -21.05
C PHE A 38 22.89 14.80 -20.72
N GLN A 39 23.14 15.96 -21.33
CA GLN A 39 24.15 16.88 -20.83
C GLN A 39 23.67 17.53 -19.52
N ILE A 40 24.06 16.93 -18.39
CA ILE A 40 23.83 17.45 -17.05
C ILE A 40 25.08 18.21 -16.61
N ALA A 41 25.08 19.53 -16.77
CA ALA A 41 26.04 20.38 -16.08
C ALA A 41 25.58 20.53 -14.61
N LEU A 42 26.18 19.76 -13.70
CA LEU A 42 26.43 20.25 -12.35
C LEU A 42 27.54 21.30 -12.52
N ASN A 43 27.21 22.58 -12.33
CA ASN A 43 28.21 23.65 -12.44
C ASN A 43 29.07 23.67 -11.16
N ASP A 44 30.25 24.31 -11.24
CA ASP A 44 31.17 24.35 -10.11
C ASP A 44 30.57 25.05 -8.86
N ALA A 45 29.61 25.97 -9.03
CA ALA A 45 28.94 26.60 -7.91
C ALA A 45 28.00 25.65 -7.14
N ASP A 46 27.35 24.70 -7.84
CA ASP A 46 26.59 23.63 -7.20
C ASP A 46 27.51 22.65 -6.47
N ILE A 47 28.68 22.33 -7.04
CA ILE A 47 29.71 21.50 -6.39
C ILE A 47 30.24 22.18 -5.11
N GLN A 48 30.53 23.48 -5.15
CA GLN A 48 30.99 24.22 -3.96
C GLN A 48 29.91 24.32 -2.88
N LYS A 49 28.63 24.53 -3.26
CA LYS A 49 27.52 24.50 -2.29
C LYS A 49 27.27 23.11 -1.69
N ALA A 50 27.48 22.05 -2.47
CA ALA A 50 27.38 20.67 -1.99
C ALA A 50 28.45 20.36 -0.92
N LYS A 51 29.70 20.77 -1.15
CA LYS A 51 30.79 20.69 -0.15
C LYS A 51 30.43 21.40 1.16
N GLN A 52 29.96 22.65 1.09
CA GLN A 52 29.52 23.43 2.26
C GLN A 52 28.31 22.82 3.02
N LEU A 53 27.54 21.92 2.38
CA LEU A 53 26.48 21.15 3.03
C LEU A 53 27.03 19.86 3.65
N ALA A 54 27.92 19.15 2.95
CA ALA A 54 28.64 17.99 3.48
C ALA A 54 29.42 18.34 4.76
N ASP A 55 30.20 19.43 4.74
CA ASP A 55 30.97 19.90 5.89
C ASP A 55 30.06 20.24 7.10
N ARG A 56 28.88 20.83 6.84
CA ARG A 56 27.88 21.09 7.88
C ARG A 56 27.23 19.81 8.43
N TYR A 57 27.06 18.79 7.60
CA TYR A 57 26.47 17.52 8.01
C TYR A 57 27.47 16.70 8.85
N LEU A 58 28.72 16.58 8.39
CA LEU A 58 29.83 15.97 9.11
C LEU A 58 30.09 16.69 10.46
N LYS A 59 30.07 18.03 10.47
CA LYS A 59 30.20 18.80 11.71
C LYS A 59 29.02 18.61 12.67
N LYS A 60 27.80 18.33 12.19
CA LYS A 60 26.67 17.97 13.07
C LYS A 60 26.83 16.57 13.67
N GLN A 61 27.32 15.59 12.91
CA GLN A 61 27.55 14.23 13.43
C GLN A 61 28.75 14.18 14.39
N GLY A 62 29.84 14.88 14.10
CA GLY A 62 31.02 14.93 14.99
C GLY A 62 30.79 15.66 16.32
N ASN A 63 29.66 16.34 16.49
CA ASN A 63 29.30 17.04 17.73
C ASN A 63 28.30 16.26 18.61
N GLN A 64 27.98 15.01 18.25
CA GLN A 64 27.26 14.04 19.07
C GLN A 64 28.23 13.10 19.79
N THR A 65 29.10 13.66 20.64
CA THR A 65 29.80 12.87 21.64
C THR A 65 28.84 12.58 22.80
N PRO A 66 28.58 11.32 23.19
CA PRO A 66 27.76 11.04 24.36
C PRO A 66 28.51 11.47 25.63
N ASP A 67 27.88 12.34 26.43
CA ASP A 67 28.43 12.84 27.68
C ASP A 67 28.38 11.75 28.77
N PRO A 68 29.51 11.25 29.31
CA PRO A 68 29.52 10.11 30.20
C PRO A 68 29.58 10.56 31.68
N GLY A 69 28.41 10.81 32.28
CA GLY A 69 28.26 10.83 33.75
C GLY A 69 27.49 12.02 34.30
N GLY A 70 26.30 11.73 34.84
CA GLY A 70 25.43 12.71 35.50
C GLY A 70 24.53 12.05 36.55
N THR A 71 25.12 11.43 37.56
CA THR A 71 24.42 10.96 38.77
C THR A 71 24.20 12.14 39.74
N GLY A 72 22.99 12.35 40.26
CA GLY A 72 22.81 13.27 41.38
C GLY A 72 21.39 13.81 41.62
N ASP A 73 20.66 13.09 42.46
CA ASP A 73 19.76 13.56 43.52
C ASP A 73 18.51 14.44 43.30
N ALA A 74 17.51 14.01 44.07
CA ALA A 74 16.17 14.55 44.22
C ALA A 74 16.07 15.77 45.16
N ALA A 75 15.07 16.63 44.89
CA ALA A 75 14.28 17.39 45.86
C ALA A 75 12.94 17.73 45.15
N ALA A 76 11.77 17.34 45.63
CA ALA A 76 11.06 17.72 46.86
C ALA A 76 10.38 19.11 46.78
N GLY A 77 9.05 19.11 46.97
CA GLY A 77 8.14 20.27 46.83
C GLY A 77 6.94 19.89 45.94
N GLY A 78 5.69 19.79 46.42
CA GLY A 78 5.10 20.29 47.65
C GLY A 78 4.20 21.49 47.31
N GLY A 79 2.89 21.31 47.37
CA GLY A 79 1.91 22.32 46.90
C GLY A 79 0.48 21.79 46.94
N ASP A 80 -0.14 21.90 48.11
CA ASP A 80 -1.54 21.53 48.36
C ASP A 80 -2.53 22.52 47.71
N GLY A 81 -3.78 22.10 47.52
CA GLY A 81 -4.86 22.95 47.00
C GLY A 81 -6.23 22.28 47.01
N GLU A 82 -7.04 22.61 48.02
CA GLU A 82 -8.49 22.35 48.07
C GLU A 82 -9.21 22.98 46.85
N GLY A 83 -10.37 22.55 46.36
CA GLY A 83 -11.37 21.61 46.86
C GLY A 83 -12.77 22.23 46.73
N THR A 84 -13.79 21.47 46.26
CA THR A 84 -15.23 21.79 46.45
C THR A 84 -16.09 20.57 46.17
N ASP A 85 -16.99 20.26 47.09
CA ASP A 85 -18.04 19.23 46.96
C ASP A 85 -19.23 19.69 46.10
N GLY A 86 -20.06 18.74 45.65
CA GLY A 86 -21.26 19.02 44.87
C GLY A 86 -22.16 17.80 44.63
N SER A 87 -22.78 17.28 45.70
CA SER A 87 -23.76 16.17 45.61
C SER A 87 -25.08 16.56 44.94
N SER A 88 -25.70 15.62 44.23
CA SER A 88 -27.13 15.31 44.44
C SER A 88 -27.54 13.97 43.81
N ASP A 89 -28.13 13.09 44.62
CA ASP A 89 -28.84 11.89 44.16
C ASP A 89 -30.03 12.20 43.25
N SER A 90 -30.43 11.25 42.41
CA SER A 90 -31.84 10.91 42.23
C SER A 90 -32.03 9.48 41.68
N SER A 91 -32.77 8.69 42.45
CA SER A 91 -33.11 7.29 42.19
C SER A 91 -34.28 7.10 41.21
N GLY A 92 -34.32 5.96 40.51
CA GLY A 92 -35.52 5.52 39.80
C GLY A 92 -35.36 4.19 39.08
N GLY A 93 -35.70 3.08 39.74
CA GLY A 93 -35.77 1.77 39.09
C GLY A 93 -37.20 1.43 38.63
N ASN A 94 -37.34 0.49 37.70
CA ASN A 94 -38.56 -0.30 37.58
C ASN A 94 -38.25 -1.71 37.03
N ALA A 95 -39.11 -2.68 37.39
CA ALA A 95 -39.00 -4.09 37.00
C ALA A 95 -40.22 -4.54 36.17
N GLY A 96 -40.09 -5.70 35.52
CA GLY A 96 -41.13 -6.42 34.77
C GLY A 96 -40.46 -7.25 33.68
N GLU A 97 -40.29 -8.58 33.80
CA GLU A 97 -41.26 -9.69 33.88
C GLU A 97 -41.86 -10.15 32.53
N GLY A 98 -41.81 -11.47 32.30
CA GLY A 98 -42.39 -12.19 31.16
C GLY A 98 -41.56 -12.18 29.88
N GLY A 99 -41.35 -13.28 29.16
CA GLY A 99 -41.70 -14.69 29.39
C GLY A 99 -41.34 -15.55 28.15
N ASP A 100 -41.03 -16.83 28.38
CA ASP A 100 -41.59 -18.04 27.72
C ASP A 100 -41.99 -17.99 26.22
N SER A 101 -41.76 -18.98 25.33
CA SER A 101 -41.14 -20.33 25.37
C SER A 101 -40.86 -20.82 23.93
N GLY A 102 -40.18 -21.97 23.75
CA GLY A 102 -40.49 -22.87 22.63
C GLY A 102 -39.35 -23.33 21.71
N THR A 103 -38.86 -24.55 21.91
CA THR A 103 -38.03 -25.34 20.95
C THR A 103 -38.12 -26.82 21.36
N PRO A 104 -37.86 -27.82 20.48
CA PRO A 104 -38.39 -28.10 19.13
C PRO A 104 -39.32 -29.34 19.16
N PRO A 105 -39.63 -30.04 18.03
CA PRO A 105 -38.72 -31.02 17.40
C PRO A 105 -38.78 -30.92 15.83
N ASP A 106 -38.28 -31.81 14.96
CA ASP A 106 -37.61 -33.13 15.09
C ASP A 106 -36.67 -33.43 13.88
N LYS A 107 -36.18 -34.68 13.78
CA LYS A 107 -35.42 -35.35 12.70
C LYS A 107 -36.27 -36.58 12.21
N PRO A 108 -35.79 -37.63 11.50
CA PRO A 108 -34.66 -37.80 10.56
C PRO A 108 -35.00 -38.60 9.25
N ALA A 109 -34.05 -38.63 8.30
CA ALA A 109 -33.65 -39.73 7.38
C ALA A 109 -32.76 -39.11 6.29
N ASP A 110 -31.54 -39.52 5.92
CA ASP A 110 -30.76 -40.76 6.02
C ASP A 110 -31.21 -41.93 5.14
N THR A 111 -30.62 -42.01 3.93
CA THR A 111 -30.30 -43.25 3.22
C THR A 111 -29.17 -43.00 2.21
N THR A 112 -28.03 -43.65 2.39
CA THR A 112 -27.22 -44.19 1.27
C THR A 112 -27.38 -45.71 1.26
N PRO A 113 -27.22 -46.38 0.10
CA PRO A 113 -25.99 -47.19 -0.04
C PRO A 113 -25.43 -47.37 -1.47
N THR A 114 -24.10 -47.25 -1.55
CA THR A 114 -23.12 -48.24 -2.07
C THR A 114 -23.41 -49.07 -3.34
N SER A 115 -22.53 -48.93 -4.35
CA SER A 115 -21.86 -49.95 -5.22
C SER A 115 -21.54 -49.36 -6.60
N GLY A 116 -20.44 -49.63 -7.32
CA GLY A 116 -19.24 -50.43 -7.05
C GLY A 116 -18.50 -50.78 -8.38
N SER A 117 -17.25 -51.27 -8.31
CA SER A 117 -16.47 -51.99 -9.37
C SER A 117 -15.45 -51.22 -10.27
N SER A 118 -14.17 -51.39 -9.93
CA SER A 118 -13.06 -51.98 -10.74
C SER A 118 -12.38 -51.29 -11.95
N SER A 119 -11.12 -50.84 -11.73
CA SER A 119 -9.81 -51.25 -12.35
C SER A 119 -9.74 -51.87 -13.77
N PRO A 120 -8.63 -51.70 -14.56
CA PRO A 120 -7.17 -51.74 -14.19
C PRO A 120 -6.33 -50.52 -14.66
N ALA A 121 -5.15 -50.14 -14.10
CA ALA A 121 -3.82 -50.81 -14.00
C ALA A 121 -3.17 -51.08 -15.39
N GLU A 122 -1.89 -50.80 -15.73
CA GLU A 122 -0.59 -50.67 -14.99
C GLU A 122 0.39 -49.64 -15.70
N PRO A 123 1.76 -49.75 -15.71
CA PRO A 123 2.73 -49.37 -14.65
C PRO A 123 3.94 -48.49 -15.11
N GLY A 124 4.83 -48.14 -14.15
CA GLY A 124 6.18 -47.57 -14.33
C GLY A 124 6.50 -46.55 -13.22
N ASP A 125 7.32 -46.80 -12.17
CA ASP A 125 8.72 -47.26 -12.11
C ASP A 125 9.67 -46.21 -12.75
N SER A 126 10.68 -45.60 -12.09
CA SER A 126 11.49 -46.01 -10.92
C SER A 126 12.11 -44.85 -10.09
N LEU A 127 12.35 -45.11 -8.80
CA LEU A 127 13.55 -44.85 -7.96
C LEU A 127 14.23 -43.46 -7.73
N ASP A 128 14.51 -43.25 -6.42
CA ASP A 128 15.72 -42.69 -5.75
C ASP A 128 16.18 -41.22 -5.80
N GLY A 129 16.24 -40.63 -4.59
CA GLY A 129 17.47 -39.98 -4.09
C GLY A 129 17.50 -38.45 -3.96
N PRO A 130 17.48 -37.87 -2.74
CA PRO A 130 17.79 -36.45 -2.52
C PRO A 130 19.28 -36.24 -2.26
N ALA A 131 19.95 -35.37 -3.04
CA ALA A 131 21.35 -35.02 -2.81
C ALA A 131 21.68 -33.57 -3.21
N GLY A 132 22.48 -32.90 -2.38
CA GLY A 132 23.38 -31.81 -2.77
C GLY A 132 22.74 -30.49 -3.22
N GLY A 133 22.85 -29.45 -2.38
CA GLY A 133 22.60 -28.10 -2.84
C GLY A 133 23.68 -27.61 -3.80
N ASP A 134 23.31 -26.72 -4.73
CA ASP A 134 24.26 -25.91 -5.48
C ASP A 134 23.87 -24.42 -5.41
N ALA A 135 24.86 -23.55 -5.50
CA ALA A 135 24.74 -22.15 -5.14
C ALA A 135 23.80 -21.39 -6.09
N SER A 136 22.63 -21.01 -5.57
CA SER A 136 21.68 -20.14 -6.29
C SER A 136 22.27 -18.74 -6.47
N THR A 137 22.97 -18.56 -7.59
CA THR A 137 23.24 -17.25 -8.17
C THR A 137 21.90 -16.48 -8.23
N PRO A 138 21.80 -15.25 -7.69
CA PRO A 138 20.52 -14.57 -7.58
C PRO A 138 19.91 -14.36 -8.97
N ALA A 139 18.83 -15.10 -9.24
CA ALA A 139 18.14 -15.04 -10.52
C ALA A 139 17.69 -13.61 -10.78
N LYS A 140 18.10 -13.04 -11.93
CA LYS A 140 17.61 -11.73 -12.36
C LYS A 140 16.07 -11.77 -12.37
N LYS A 141 15.46 -10.92 -11.55
CA LYS A 141 14.01 -10.86 -11.38
C LYS A 141 13.39 -10.64 -12.76
N LYS A 142 12.68 -11.64 -13.29
CA LYS A 142 12.13 -11.60 -14.65
C LYS A 142 10.92 -10.67 -14.65
N ILE A 143 11.15 -9.42 -15.02
CA ILE A 143 10.12 -8.38 -15.14
C ILE A 143 9.08 -8.84 -16.17
N ASP A 144 7.80 -8.67 -15.86
CA ASP A 144 6.70 -8.97 -16.78
C ASP A 144 6.78 -8.05 -18.02
N PRO A 145 6.60 -8.55 -19.26
CA PRO A 145 6.50 -7.70 -20.44
C PRO A 145 5.49 -6.55 -20.31
N ALA A 146 4.37 -6.75 -19.60
CA ALA A 146 3.38 -5.70 -19.35
C ALA A 146 3.92 -4.60 -18.42
N ASP A 147 4.56 -4.98 -17.31
CA ASP A 147 5.20 -4.04 -16.38
C ASP A 147 6.33 -3.26 -17.06
N LEU A 148 7.06 -3.91 -17.99
CA LEU A 148 8.09 -3.25 -18.78
C LEU A 148 7.51 -2.22 -19.76
N MET A 149 6.40 -2.51 -20.43
CA MET A 149 5.71 -1.55 -21.30
C MET A 149 5.14 -0.36 -20.51
N TYR A 150 4.55 -0.63 -19.34
CA TYR A 150 4.08 0.39 -18.41
C TYR A 150 5.22 1.30 -17.95
N ALA A 151 6.33 0.71 -17.49
CA ALA A 151 7.53 1.45 -17.09
C ALA A 151 8.08 2.32 -18.22
N GLN A 152 8.12 1.82 -19.46
CA GLN A 152 8.58 2.60 -20.62
C GLN A 152 7.64 3.77 -20.96
N ALA A 153 6.33 3.60 -20.83
CA ALA A 153 5.34 4.66 -21.08
C ALA A 153 5.51 5.82 -20.08
N HIS A 154 5.51 5.52 -18.77
CA HIS A 154 5.74 6.53 -17.73
C HIS A 154 7.16 7.12 -17.80
N MET A 155 8.18 6.34 -18.17
CA MET A 155 9.54 6.88 -18.35
C MET A 155 9.59 7.93 -19.47
N LYS A 156 8.79 7.78 -20.54
CA LYS A 156 8.66 8.79 -21.61
C LYS A 156 7.98 10.07 -21.11
N LEU A 157 6.97 9.95 -20.24
CA LEU A 157 6.30 11.08 -19.61
C LEU A 157 7.21 11.80 -18.61
N ALA A 158 7.91 11.07 -17.75
CA ALA A 158 8.94 11.58 -16.83
C ALA A 158 10.04 12.36 -17.59
N LYS A 159 10.59 11.79 -18.67
CA LYS A 159 11.55 12.47 -19.55
C LYS A 159 11.01 13.79 -20.12
N ARG A 160 9.74 13.82 -20.54
CA ARG A 160 9.08 15.03 -21.06
C ARG A 160 8.92 16.09 -19.96
N ALA A 161 8.44 15.71 -18.78
CA ALA A 161 8.26 16.59 -17.63
C ALA A 161 9.59 17.18 -17.14
N PHE A 162 10.62 16.34 -17.01
CA PHE A 162 11.98 16.74 -16.64
C PHE A 162 12.59 17.73 -17.66
N THR A 163 12.41 17.48 -18.96
CA THR A 163 12.86 18.40 -20.03
C THR A 163 12.12 19.74 -19.95
N ALA A 164 10.82 19.72 -19.62
CA ALA A 164 10.02 20.91 -19.37
C ALA A 164 10.29 21.58 -18.00
N LYS A 165 11.31 21.13 -17.25
CA LYS A 165 11.68 21.57 -15.90
C LYS A 165 10.58 21.39 -14.84
N ASN A 166 9.54 20.62 -15.11
CA ASN A 166 8.52 20.25 -14.14
C ASN A 166 9.01 19.02 -13.35
N LEU A 167 9.79 19.28 -12.30
CA LEU A 167 10.40 18.23 -11.48
C LEU A 167 9.34 17.45 -10.68
N GLU A 168 8.32 18.11 -10.13
CA GLU A 168 7.24 17.42 -9.41
C GLU A 168 6.51 16.40 -10.29
N LYS A 169 6.12 16.78 -11.51
CA LYS A 169 5.50 15.83 -12.44
C LYS A 169 6.48 14.74 -12.84
N ALA A 170 7.76 15.03 -13.04
CA ALA A 170 8.76 13.99 -13.30
C ALA A 170 8.89 13.02 -12.11
N LYS A 171 8.86 13.51 -10.86
CA LYS A 171 8.90 12.71 -9.63
C LYS A 171 7.68 11.81 -9.50
N ALA A 172 6.48 12.31 -9.79
CA ALA A 172 5.24 11.52 -9.80
C ALA A 172 5.27 10.39 -10.84
N GLU A 173 5.62 10.69 -12.09
CA GLU A 173 5.72 9.68 -13.17
C GLU A 173 6.78 8.61 -12.87
N LEU A 174 7.85 8.95 -12.15
CA LEU A 174 8.86 7.97 -11.69
C LEU A 174 8.37 7.11 -10.52
N ALA A 175 7.50 7.62 -9.65
CA ALA A 175 6.92 6.86 -8.54
C ALA A 175 6.06 5.69 -9.05
N LEU A 176 5.20 5.97 -10.04
CA LEU A 176 4.39 4.96 -10.75
C LEU A 176 5.26 3.83 -11.33
N ILE A 177 6.43 4.14 -11.89
CA ILE A 177 7.37 3.12 -12.36
C ILE A 177 7.89 2.26 -11.20
N PHE A 178 8.21 2.87 -10.05
CA PHE A 178 8.75 2.14 -8.89
C PHE A 178 7.73 1.23 -8.21
N GLU A 179 6.42 1.48 -8.37
CA GLU A 179 5.34 0.62 -7.87
C GLU A 179 5.28 -0.72 -8.60
N ARG A 180 5.49 -0.74 -9.92
CA ARG A 180 5.54 -1.97 -10.73
C ARG A 180 6.95 -2.57 -10.81
N VAL A 181 7.96 -1.75 -11.11
CA VAL A 181 9.34 -2.16 -11.36
C VAL A 181 10.29 -1.36 -10.48
N SER A 182 10.34 -1.72 -9.20
CA SER A 182 11.05 -0.99 -8.16
C SER A 182 12.56 -0.84 -8.39
N ASP A 183 13.18 -1.68 -9.21
CA ASP A 183 14.59 -1.68 -9.58
C ASP A 183 14.86 -1.18 -11.02
N PHE A 184 13.87 -0.57 -11.70
CA PHE A 184 14.03 -0.09 -13.08
C PHE A 184 15.16 0.95 -13.20
N ALA A 185 16.28 0.51 -13.77
CA ALA A 185 17.56 1.23 -13.72
C ALA A 185 17.48 2.66 -14.26
N GLU A 186 16.74 2.90 -15.35
CA GLU A 186 16.64 4.23 -15.96
C GLU A 186 15.82 5.21 -15.11
N ALA A 187 14.74 4.74 -14.48
CA ALA A 187 13.93 5.56 -13.57
C ALA A 187 14.69 5.85 -12.26
N ARG A 188 15.40 4.85 -11.72
CA ARG A 188 16.27 5.04 -10.55
C ARG A 188 17.38 6.05 -10.84
N PHE A 189 18.04 5.95 -12.00
CA PHE A 189 19.02 6.94 -12.45
C PHE A 189 18.41 8.35 -12.58
N MET A 190 17.24 8.49 -13.20
CA MET A 190 16.61 9.80 -13.35
C MET A 190 16.19 10.41 -12.00
N ARG A 191 15.66 9.61 -11.07
CA ARG A 191 15.33 10.10 -9.72
C ARG A 191 16.58 10.54 -8.96
N ALA A 192 17.71 9.83 -9.09
CA ALA A 192 18.99 10.26 -8.53
C ALA A 192 19.46 11.61 -9.11
N VAL A 193 19.28 11.83 -10.41
CA VAL A 193 19.58 13.11 -11.08
C VAL A 193 18.67 14.25 -10.58
N ILE A 194 17.38 13.97 -10.34
CA ILE A 194 16.45 14.96 -9.78
C ILE A 194 16.83 15.32 -8.34
N ALA A 195 17.01 14.32 -7.48
CA ALA A 195 17.43 14.50 -6.09
C ALA A 195 18.74 15.31 -5.98
N ALA A 196 19.74 15.01 -6.83
CA ALA A 196 20.99 15.77 -6.86
C ALA A 196 20.81 17.24 -7.33
N LYS A 197 19.84 17.52 -8.21
CA LYS A 197 19.47 18.90 -8.59
C LYS A 197 18.75 19.65 -7.47
N GLU A 198 17.92 18.93 -6.71
CA GLU A 198 17.20 19.44 -5.54
C GLU A 198 18.09 19.50 -4.27
N LYS A 199 19.33 18.98 -4.38
CA LYS A 199 20.39 18.92 -3.33
C LYS A 199 20.12 17.90 -2.22
N GLU A 200 19.26 16.94 -2.51
CA GLU A 200 18.94 15.79 -1.68
C GLU A 200 19.98 14.67 -1.90
N PHE A 201 21.24 14.96 -1.59
CA PHE A 201 22.38 14.10 -1.97
C PHE A 201 22.30 12.68 -1.37
N VAL A 202 21.72 12.52 -0.18
CA VAL A 202 21.48 11.19 0.44
C VAL A 202 20.48 10.37 -0.39
N GLU A 203 19.41 10.99 -0.87
CA GLU A 203 18.44 10.34 -1.74
C GLU A 203 19.06 10.04 -3.12
N ALA A 204 19.87 10.96 -3.66
CA ALA A 204 20.61 10.74 -4.90
C ALA A 204 21.52 9.50 -4.81
N TRP A 205 22.23 9.33 -3.68
CA TRP A 205 23.04 8.15 -3.41
C TRP A 205 22.21 6.86 -3.32
N ARG A 206 21.08 6.90 -2.61
CA ARG A 206 20.18 5.74 -2.48
C ARG A 206 19.61 5.30 -3.83
N HIS A 207 19.23 6.24 -4.70
CA HIS A 207 18.70 5.91 -6.02
C HIS A 207 19.78 5.46 -7.02
N ILE A 208 20.98 6.06 -6.98
CA ILE A 208 22.06 5.66 -7.89
C ILE A 208 22.62 4.27 -7.57
N GLU A 209 22.65 3.86 -6.29
CA GLU A 209 23.04 2.49 -5.93
C GLU A 209 22.13 1.43 -6.56
N ILE A 210 20.81 1.63 -6.52
CA ILE A 210 19.84 0.69 -7.09
C ILE A 210 20.01 0.66 -8.61
N ALA A 211 20.18 1.82 -9.25
CA ALA A 211 20.46 1.91 -10.68
C ALA A 211 21.76 1.20 -11.07
N GLN A 212 22.82 1.32 -10.26
CA GLN A 212 24.11 0.66 -10.47
C GLN A 212 24.03 -0.85 -10.27
N LYS A 213 23.28 -1.34 -9.27
CA LYS A 213 23.03 -2.78 -9.08
C LYS A 213 22.25 -3.38 -10.26
N ALA A 214 21.27 -2.64 -10.81
CA ALA A 214 20.45 -3.08 -11.93
C ALA A 214 21.15 -2.96 -13.31
N ALA A 215 22.05 -1.99 -13.49
CA ALA A 215 22.77 -1.74 -14.74
C ALA A 215 24.26 -1.37 -14.48
N PRO A 216 25.08 -2.32 -13.98
CA PRO A 216 26.45 -2.04 -13.50
C PRO A 216 27.40 -1.53 -14.58
N ASP A 217 27.15 -1.87 -15.85
CA ASP A 217 28.01 -1.48 -16.98
C ASP A 217 27.58 -0.19 -17.66
N ASN A 218 26.54 0.49 -17.18
CA ASN A 218 26.07 1.74 -17.79
C ASN A 218 27.07 2.88 -17.55
N PRO A 219 27.69 3.46 -18.61
CA PRO A 219 28.71 4.49 -18.46
C PRO A 219 28.16 5.77 -17.82
N LYS A 220 26.89 6.14 -18.09
CA LYS A 220 26.28 7.35 -17.53
C LYS A 220 26.03 7.24 -16.02
N ILE A 221 25.80 6.03 -15.52
CA ILE A 221 25.70 5.77 -14.09
C ILE A 221 27.08 5.98 -13.45
N LYS A 222 28.14 5.42 -14.03
CA LYS A 222 29.53 5.60 -13.56
C LYS A 222 29.93 7.09 -13.55
N GLU A 223 29.75 7.79 -14.67
CA GLU A 223 30.01 9.25 -14.79
C GLU A 223 29.20 10.11 -13.80
N PHE A 224 27.99 9.67 -13.43
CA PHE A 224 27.19 10.38 -12.44
C PHE A 224 27.65 10.08 -11.01
N VAL A 225 27.99 8.82 -10.69
CA VAL A 225 28.62 8.44 -9.41
C VAL A 225 29.90 9.23 -9.19
N ASP A 226 30.78 9.34 -10.19
CA ASP A 226 32.03 10.10 -10.09
C ASP A 226 31.81 11.59 -9.81
N ARG A 227 30.74 12.18 -10.37
CA ARG A 227 30.37 13.59 -10.12
C ARG A 227 29.69 13.76 -8.77
N LEU A 228 28.83 12.83 -8.38
CA LEU A 228 28.16 12.84 -7.09
C LEU A 228 29.21 12.70 -5.96
N GLN A 229 30.17 11.78 -6.08
CA GLN A 229 31.27 11.60 -5.13
C GLN A 229 32.15 12.86 -4.97
N LYS A 230 32.34 13.64 -6.05
CA LYS A 230 33.08 14.92 -6.01
C LYS A 230 32.30 16.07 -5.35
N ALA A 231 30.97 16.03 -5.42
CA ALA A 231 30.09 17.05 -4.84
C ALA A 231 29.72 16.74 -3.39
N PHE A 232 29.40 15.49 -3.10
CA PHE A 232 28.98 14.97 -1.81
C PHE A 232 29.44 13.51 -1.71
N PRO A 233 30.57 13.21 -1.04
CA PRO A 233 31.07 11.85 -0.86
C PRO A 233 29.98 10.92 -0.31
N LYS A 234 29.96 9.67 -0.76
CA LYS A 234 29.02 8.66 -0.28
C LYS A 234 29.08 8.54 1.26
N PRO A 235 27.95 8.70 1.98
CA PRO A 235 27.88 8.41 3.42
C PRO A 235 28.21 6.95 3.74
N ASP A 236 28.85 6.72 4.89
CA ASP A 236 29.17 5.37 5.40
C ASP A 236 27.89 4.54 5.63
N THR A 237 26.83 5.19 6.08
CA THR A 237 25.47 4.66 6.15
C THR A 237 24.54 5.51 5.29
N LEU A 238 23.97 4.89 4.26
CA LEU A 238 22.73 5.41 3.69
C LEU A 238 21.62 4.98 4.64
N PRO A 239 20.88 5.92 5.29
CA PRO A 239 19.67 5.54 5.99
C PRO A 239 18.76 4.82 5.00
N ASP A 240 18.13 3.76 5.48
CA ASP A 240 17.21 3.00 4.66
C ASP A 240 16.07 3.89 4.17
N ALA A 241 15.29 3.36 3.25
CA ALA A 241 14.04 3.99 2.88
C ALA A 241 13.16 4.21 4.13
N ALA A 242 13.13 5.42 4.68
CA ALA A 242 11.85 5.92 5.17
C ALA A 242 10.93 5.90 3.95
N PRO A 243 9.88 5.06 3.88
CA PRO A 243 8.79 5.32 2.97
C PRO A 243 8.33 6.76 3.24
N ALA A 244 7.98 7.51 2.19
CA ALA A 244 7.55 8.89 2.34
C ALA A 244 6.49 8.94 3.46
N ALA A 245 6.81 9.63 4.56
CA ALA A 245 6.07 9.45 5.81
C ALA A 245 4.59 9.77 5.53
N ARG A 246 3.71 8.80 5.80
CA ARG A 246 2.26 9.01 5.64
C ARG A 246 1.87 10.26 6.44
N PRO A 247 0.93 11.08 5.92
CA PRO A 247 0.37 12.16 6.73
C PRO A 247 -0.15 11.57 8.04
N ALA A 248 0.06 12.25 9.17
CA ALA A 248 -0.45 11.75 10.45
C ALA A 248 -1.99 11.61 10.38
N PRO A 249 -2.57 10.51 10.89
CA PRO A 249 -4.02 10.30 10.83
C PRO A 249 -4.73 11.35 11.68
N THR A 250 -5.80 11.94 11.15
CA THR A 250 -6.53 13.05 11.78
C THR A 250 -7.80 12.60 12.52
N PHE A 251 -8.19 11.33 12.40
CA PHE A 251 -9.34 10.70 13.06
C PHE A 251 -9.12 9.18 13.21
N ALA A 252 -9.90 8.55 14.08
CA ALA A 252 -9.72 7.17 14.53
C ALA A 252 -9.64 6.13 13.39
N ALA A 253 -10.53 6.20 12.40
CA ALA A 253 -10.55 5.23 11.29
C ALA A 253 -9.30 5.32 10.39
N ALA A 254 -8.73 6.52 10.21
CA ALA A 254 -7.46 6.69 9.50
C ALA A 254 -6.28 6.06 10.26
N MET A 255 -6.27 6.15 11.60
CA MET A 255 -5.28 5.47 12.43
C MET A 255 -5.39 3.94 12.31
N VAL A 256 -6.61 3.40 12.27
CA VAL A 256 -6.82 1.96 12.00
C VAL A 256 -6.28 1.59 10.62
N ALA A 257 -6.58 2.35 9.56
CA ALA A 257 -6.06 2.07 8.22
C ALA A 257 -4.51 2.04 8.18
N HIS A 258 -3.82 2.97 8.86
CA HIS A 258 -2.35 2.95 8.98
C HIS A 258 -1.82 1.76 9.78
N GLY A 259 -2.49 1.45 10.89
CA GLY A 259 -2.16 0.28 11.71
C GLY A 259 -2.33 -1.02 10.94
N LEU A 260 -3.31 -1.12 10.03
CA LEU A 260 -3.46 -2.26 9.13
C LEU A 260 -2.24 -2.43 8.21
N GLU A 261 -1.77 -1.39 7.52
CA GLU A 261 -0.57 -1.53 6.66
C GLU A 261 0.63 -2.07 7.46
N LYS A 262 0.88 -1.50 8.65
CA LYS A 262 1.96 -1.94 9.53
C LYS A 262 1.76 -3.38 10.00
N LEU A 263 0.53 -3.78 10.39
CA LEU A 263 0.21 -5.16 10.76
C LEU A 263 0.46 -6.12 9.58
N PHE A 264 0.19 -5.68 8.35
CA PHE A 264 0.45 -6.47 7.16
C PHE A 264 1.94 -6.56 6.78
N ALA A 265 2.77 -5.61 7.21
CA ALA A 265 4.24 -5.72 7.13
C ALA A 265 4.80 -6.79 8.10
N GLU A 266 4.13 -7.04 9.23
CA GLU A 266 4.51 -8.07 10.20
C GLU A 266 4.16 -9.48 9.71
N LYS A 267 5.08 -10.09 8.96
CA LYS A 267 4.92 -11.42 8.33
C LYS A 267 4.42 -12.53 9.24
N ALA A 268 4.75 -12.48 10.54
CA ALA A 268 4.34 -13.48 11.52
C ALA A 268 2.81 -13.52 11.71
N VAL A 269 2.15 -12.36 11.60
CA VAL A 269 0.69 -12.23 11.64
C VAL A 269 0.11 -12.29 10.23
N SER A 270 0.65 -11.47 9.31
CA SER A 270 0.04 -11.21 8.01
C SER A 270 0.00 -12.40 7.07
N GLY A 271 0.95 -13.32 7.17
CA GLY A 271 1.02 -14.54 6.34
C GLY A 271 -0.14 -15.53 6.56
N ARG A 272 -0.98 -15.34 7.58
CA ARG A 272 -2.15 -16.18 7.89
C ARG A 272 -3.49 -15.46 7.76
N LEU A 273 -3.51 -14.15 7.55
CA LEU A 273 -4.74 -13.36 7.49
C LEU A 273 -5.49 -13.62 6.18
N SER A 274 -6.76 -14.01 6.29
CA SER A 274 -7.70 -14.16 5.18
C SER A 274 -8.72 -13.02 5.13
N SER A 275 -9.01 -12.36 6.26
CA SER A 275 -9.87 -11.17 6.31
C SER A 275 -9.46 -10.25 7.45
N VAL A 276 -9.76 -8.97 7.29
CA VAL A 276 -9.72 -7.95 8.33
C VAL A 276 -10.98 -7.09 8.25
N ALA A 277 -11.54 -6.71 9.38
CA ALA A 277 -12.70 -5.85 9.51
C ALA A 277 -12.56 -4.95 10.74
N ALA A 278 -13.24 -3.81 10.75
CA ALA A 278 -13.45 -3.01 11.94
C ALA A 278 -14.96 -2.80 12.11
N THR A 279 -15.46 -2.90 13.34
CA THR A 279 -16.81 -2.44 13.65
C THR A 279 -16.92 -0.93 13.50
N ASP A 280 -18.14 -0.41 13.55
CA ASP A 280 -18.35 1.04 13.64
C ASP A 280 -17.65 1.63 14.87
N PHE A 281 -17.22 2.89 14.72
CA PHE A 281 -16.46 3.62 15.73
C PHE A 281 -17.41 4.39 16.65
N VAL A 282 -17.36 4.09 17.95
CA VAL A 282 -18.23 4.70 18.98
C VAL A 282 -17.37 5.59 19.87
N GLU A 283 -17.80 6.83 20.11
CA GLU A 283 -17.08 7.75 21.00
C GLU A 283 -17.69 7.73 22.40
N GLU A 284 -16.88 7.38 23.40
CA GLU A 284 -17.27 7.30 24.81
C GLU A 284 -16.23 8.03 25.67
N ALA A 285 -16.65 9.05 26.42
CA ALA A 285 -15.79 9.80 27.34
C ALA A 285 -14.46 10.29 26.74
N GLY A 286 -14.48 10.75 25.48
CA GLY A 286 -13.28 11.24 24.77
C GLY A 286 -12.33 10.15 24.27
N THR A 287 -12.75 8.89 24.30
CA THR A 287 -12.05 7.74 23.71
C THR A 287 -12.91 7.16 22.59
N VAL A 288 -12.32 6.88 21.44
CA VAL A 288 -13.01 6.21 20.34
C VAL A 288 -12.77 4.71 20.41
N LYS A 289 -13.85 3.94 20.54
CA LYS A 289 -13.85 2.49 20.66
C LYS A 289 -14.25 1.84 19.34
N ALA A 290 -13.59 0.74 19.02
CA ALA A 290 -13.99 -0.17 17.95
C ALA A 290 -13.53 -1.60 18.28
N VAL A 291 -13.97 -2.59 17.50
CA VAL A 291 -13.44 -3.95 17.53
C VAL A 291 -12.78 -4.25 16.19
N LEU A 292 -11.47 -4.51 16.21
CA LEU A 292 -10.72 -5.02 15.07
C LEU A 292 -10.93 -6.54 14.99
N ILE A 293 -11.46 -7.02 13.88
CA ILE A 293 -11.75 -8.44 13.65
C ILE A 293 -10.75 -8.95 12.62
N LEU A 294 -9.97 -9.97 12.99
CA LEU A 294 -9.01 -10.65 12.13
C LEU A 294 -9.47 -12.08 11.88
N GLU A 295 -9.63 -12.47 10.63
CA GLU A 295 -9.88 -13.86 10.24
C GLU A 295 -8.62 -14.47 9.60
N THR A 296 -8.48 -15.78 9.80
CA THR A 296 -7.27 -16.50 9.47
C THR A 296 -7.56 -17.80 8.71
N SER A 297 -6.67 -18.16 7.79
CA SER A 297 -6.68 -19.46 7.11
C SER A 297 -6.13 -20.60 7.98
N GLY A 298 -5.51 -20.28 9.11
CA GLY A 298 -5.05 -21.20 10.14
C GLY A 298 -4.68 -20.42 11.41
N GLY A 299 -4.87 -21.05 12.58
CA GLY A 299 -4.88 -20.35 13.87
C GLY A 299 -3.72 -19.39 14.10
N LEU A 300 -4.03 -18.20 14.59
CA LEU A 300 -3.08 -17.22 15.12
C LEU A 300 -2.89 -17.42 16.63
N ASP A 301 -1.71 -17.07 17.13
CA ASP A 301 -1.48 -16.88 18.56
C ASP A 301 -2.15 -15.56 19.00
N PRO A 302 -3.17 -15.58 19.89
CA PRO A 302 -3.84 -14.37 20.33
C PRO A 302 -2.90 -13.40 21.07
N VAL A 303 -1.90 -13.91 21.79
CA VAL A 303 -0.98 -13.09 22.61
C VAL A 303 0.00 -12.33 21.71
N ALA A 304 0.68 -13.04 20.80
CA ALA A 304 1.56 -12.41 19.83
C ALA A 304 0.80 -11.43 18.91
N THR A 305 -0.42 -11.78 18.51
CA THR A 305 -1.26 -10.91 17.65
C THR A 305 -1.71 -9.66 18.42
N LYS A 306 -2.13 -9.77 19.69
CA LYS A 306 -2.47 -8.62 20.55
C LYS A 306 -1.29 -7.64 20.68
N ALA A 307 -0.09 -8.17 20.92
CA ALA A 307 1.12 -7.37 21.02
C ALA A 307 1.43 -6.62 19.71
N ALA A 308 1.30 -7.29 18.56
CA ALA A 308 1.47 -6.66 17.25
C ALA A 308 0.41 -5.56 17.00
N VAL A 309 -0.88 -5.84 17.26
CA VAL A 309 -1.97 -4.86 17.10
C VAL A 309 -1.74 -3.63 17.98
N GLY A 310 -1.37 -3.80 19.25
CA GLY A 310 -1.09 -2.68 20.16
C GLY A 310 0.09 -1.83 19.70
N ALA A 311 1.18 -2.47 19.25
CA ALA A 311 2.36 -1.77 18.75
C ALA A 311 2.09 -0.94 17.48
N VAL A 312 1.23 -1.42 16.57
CA VAL A 312 0.98 -0.74 15.28
C VAL A 312 -0.14 0.29 15.32
N MET A 313 -1.18 0.06 16.13
CA MET A 313 -2.36 0.93 16.24
C MET A 313 -2.14 2.14 17.15
N ALA A 314 -1.13 2.12 18.03
CA ALA A 314 -0.93 3.10 19.10
C ALA A 314 -2.18 3.29 20.00
N ALA A 315 -2.97 2.22 20.14
CA ALA A 315 -4.21 2.16 20.89
C ALA A 315 -4.08 1.20 22.08
N THR A 316 -4.91 1.36 23.10
CA THR A 316 -5.03 0.35 24.15
C THR A 316 -5.85 -0.82 23.58
N VAL A 317 -5.31 -2.04 23.71
CA VAL A 317 -5.95 -3.25 23.15
C VAL A 317 -6.45 -4.14 24.28
N GLY A 318 -7.76 -4.35 24.33
CA GLY A 318 -8.42 -5.25 25.29
C GLY A 318 -8.04 -6.71 25.09
N GLU A 319 -8.51 -7.60 25.97
CA GLU A 319 -8.26 -9.03 25.79
C GLU A 319 -8.90 -9.56 24.50
N PRO A 320 -8.15 -10.34 23.68
CA PRO A 320 -8.67 -10.87 22.44
C PRO A 320 -9.77 -11.91 22.71
N LYS A 321 -10.92 -11.72 22.08
CA LYS A 321 -11.98 -12.72 22.07
C LYS A 321 -11.81 -13.63 20.86
N THR A 322 -11.63 -14.91 21.12
CA THR A 322 -11.52 -15.93 20.08
C THR A 322 -12.90 -16.45 19.69
N ALA A 323 -13.21 -16.43 18.39
CA ALA A 323 -14.40 -17.02 17.81
C ALA A 323 -14.02 -18.09 16.76
N SER A 324 -15.03 -18.85 16.30
CA SER A 324 -14.89 -19.80 15.17
C SER A 324 -13.68 -20.75 15.28
N GLU A 325 -13.57 -21.46 16.41
CA GLU A 325 -12.51 -22.46 16.66
C GLU A 325 -11.06 -21.94 16.53
N GLY A 326 -10.80 -20.67 16.87
CA GLY A 326 -9.46 -20.08 16.74
C GLY A 326 -9.14 -19.46 15.39
N LYS A 327 -10.12 -19.43 14.46
CA LYS A 327 -9.95 -18.86 13.11
C LYS A 327 -10.26 -17.36 13.07
N THR A 328 -11.04 -16.85 14.03
CA THR A 328 -11.42 -15.44 14.16
C THR A 328 -10.93 -14.89 15.50
N LEU A 329 -10.25 -13.75 15.47
CA LEU A 329 -9.82 -13.02 16.67
C LEU A 329 -10.43 -11.61 16.63
N GLU A 330 -11.15 -11.26 17.69
CA GLU A 330 -11.75 -9.95 17.92
C GLU A 330 -10.91 -9.20 18.96
N PHE A 331 -10.39 -8.03 18.61
CA PHE A 331 -9.60 -7.16 19.48
C PHE A 331 -10.36 -5.87 19.75
N PRO A 332 -10.91 -5.67 20.97
CA PRO A 332 -11.38 -4.35 21.40
C PRO A 332 -10.21 -3.37 21.37
N ILE A 333 -10.39 -2.22 20.71
CA ILE A 333 -9.39 -1.17 20.61
C ILE A 333 -9.95 0.17 21.11
N ASP A 334 -9.21 0.79 22.02
CA ASP A 334 -9.51 2.10 22.60
C ASP A 334 -8.48 3.11 22.05
N ILE A 335 -8.93 3.97 21.13
CA ILE A 335 -8.13 5.00 20.46
C ILE A 335 -8.32 6.32 21.20
N THR A 336 -7.25 6.83 21.80
CA THR A 336 -7.25 8.09 22.56
C THR A 336 -6.61 9.23 21.77
N GLY A 337 -7.07 10.46 21.99
CA GLY A 337 -6.50 11.66 21.39
C GLY A 337 -6.80 11.89 19.90
N LEU A 338 -7.57 11.00 19.26
CA LEU A 338 -8.13 11.21 17.91
C LEU A 338 -9.66 11.23 17.96
N PRO A 339 -10.32 12.17 17.27
CA PRO A 339 -11.78 12.21 17.19
C PRO A 339 -12.33 11.03 16.36
N ARG A 340 -13.62 10.70 16.54
CA ARG A 340 -14.31 9.73 15.66
C ARG A 340 -14.32 10.22 14.21
N GLN A 341 -14.70 11.48 14.01
CA GLN A 341 -14.87 12.10 12.70
C GLN A 341 -13.72 13.07 12.39
N ASN A 342 -13.43 13.25 11.11
CA ASN A 342 -12.48 14.25 10.64
C ASN A 342 -12.97 15.65 11.03
N PRO A 343 -12.20 16.44 11.81
CA PRO A 343 -12.64 17.75 12.28
C PRO A 343 -12.56 18.84 11.20
N SER A 344 -11.91 18.57 10.06
CA SER A 344 -11.74 19.53 8.97
C SER A 344 -11.74 18.85 7.59
N PRO A 345 -12.87 18.23 7.19
CA PRO A 345 -13.00 17.60 5.89
C PRO A 345 -12.93 18.67 4.79
N LYS A 346 -12.05 18.45 3.82
CA LYS A 346 -11.96 19.29 2.63
C LYS A 346 -13.10 18.93 1.68
N PRO A 347 -13.83 19.90 1.12
CA PRO A 347 -14.82 19.60 0.09
C PRO A 347 -14.21 18.80 -1.07
N VAL A 348 -15.02 17.94 -1.68
CA VAL A 348 -14.63 17.24 -2.92
C VAL A 348 -14.36 18.28 -4.03
N PRO A 349 -13.27 18.17 -4.81
CA PRO A 349 -12.85 19.26 -5.72
C PRO A 349 -13.76 19.53 -6.92
N GLU A 350 -14.44 18.49 -7.43
CA GLU A 350 -15.30 18.55 -8.63
C GLU A 350 -16.59 17.75 -8.38
N THR A 351 -16.73 16.57 -8.98
CA THR A 351 -17.77 15.58 -8.62
C THR A 351 -17.18 14.46 -7.76
N LEU A 352 -18.01 13.80 -6.96
CA LEU A 352 -17.58 12.64 -6.17
C LEU A 352 -17.08 11.50 -7.07
N SER A 353 -17.74 11.27 -8.20
CA SER A 353 -17.36 10.24 -9.19
C SER A 353 -16.00 10.53 -9.83
N ASP A 354 -15.75 11.76 -10.31
CA ASP A 354 -14.47 12.12 -10.93
C ASP A 354 -13.31 12.10 -9.91
N PHE A 355 -13.56 12.56 -8.69
CA PHE A 355 -12.59 12.48 -7.59
C PHE A 355 -12.22 11.04 -7.25
N LEU A 356 -13.23 10.19 -6.99
CA LEU A 356 -13.01 8.78 -6.66
C LEU A 356 -12.32 8.03 -7.79
N LYS A 357 -12.69 8.30 -9.04
CA LYS A 357 -12.02 7.74 -10.21
C LYS A 357 -10.55 8.15 -10.27
N GLY A 358 -10.25 9.44 -10.11
CA GLY A 358 -8.87 9.95 -10.08
C GLY A 358 -8.03 9.26 -8.99
N VAL A 359 -8.57 9.16 -7.77
CA VAL A 359 -7.90 8.46 -6.66
C VAL A 359 -7.75 6.95 -6.95
N SER A 360 -8.74 6.31 -7.56
CA SER A 360 -8.71 4.88 -7.92
C SER A 360 -7.61 4.59 -8.95
N GLU A 361 -7.44 5.47 -9.95
CA GLU A 361 -6.40 5.39 -10.97
C GLU A 361 -5.00 5.68 -10.38
N GLU A 362 -4.90 6.62 -9.43
CA GLU A 362 -3.64 6.94 -8.74
C GLU A 362 -3.15 5.87 -7.76
N THR A 363 -4.02 4.98 -7.27
CA THR A 363 -3.70 4.03 -6.18
C THR A 363 -3.80 2.56 -6.57
N ASP A 364 -4.13 2.25 -7.83
CA ASP A 364 -4.36 0.89 -8.35
C ASP A 364 -5.43 0.12 -7.56
N VAL A 365 -6.50 0.83 -7.18
CA VAL A 365 -7.70 0.28 -6.55
C VAL A 365 -8.84 0.34 -7.54
N ALA A 366 -9.48 -0.80 -7.82
CA ALA A 366 -10.67 -0.85 -8.65
C ALA A 366 -11.93 -0.71 -7.79
N ILE A 367 -12.75 0.31 -8.06
CA ILE A 367 -14.12 0.41 -7.53
C ILE A 367 -15.01 -0.44 -8.46
N GLN A 368 -15.61 -1.49 -7.92
CA GLN A 368 -16.40 -2.49 -8.67
C GLN A 368 -17.90 -2.19 -8.65
N ASP A 369 -18.39 -1.64 -7.55
CA ASP A 369 -19.79 -1.27 -7.33
C ASP A 369 -19.83 -0.09 -6.34
N SER A 370 -20.86 0.74 -6.44
CA SER A 370 -21.04 1.95 -5.64
C SER A 370 -22.52 2.28 -5.44
N SER A 371 -22.95 2.40 -4.20
CA SER A 371 -24.27 2.91 -3.82
C SER A 371 -24.10 4.20 -3.06
N GLU A 372 -24.59 5.31 -3.61
CA GLU A 372 -24.48 6.65 -3.05
C GLU A 372 -25.86 7.20 -2.70
N SER A 373 -25.95 7.86 -1.55
CA SER A 373 -27.15 8.59 -1.12
C SER A 373 -27.28 9.94 -1.82
N ASP A 374 -28.48 10.52 -1.80
CA ASP A 374 -28.66 11.94 -2.09
C ASP A 374 -27.97 12.80 -1.00
N PRO A 375 -27.39 13.96 -1.32
CA PRO A 375 -26.79 14.84 -0.33
C PRO A 375 -27.79 15.34 0.72
N ASP A 376 -27.38 15.31 1.99
CA ASP A 376 -28.20 15.81 3.10
C ASP A 376 -28.25 17.35 3.17
N ALA A 377 -28.97 17.89 4.16
CA ALA A 377 -29.08 19.33 4.38
C ALA A 377 -27.73 20.04 4.69
N ASN A 378 -26.71 19.28 5.10
CA ASN A 378 -25.35 19.73 5.39
C ASN A 378 -24.39 19.50 4.20
N LYS A 379 -24.92 19.09 3.04
CA LYS A 379 -24.17 18.64 1.85
C LYS A 379 -23.27 17.41 2.10
N GLN A 380 -23.65 16.57 3.05
CA GLN A 380 -22.96 15.31 3.31
C GLN A 380 -23.54 14.23 2.41
N GLN A 381 -22.68 13.45 1.76
CA GLN A 381 -23.09 12.34 0.92
C GLN A 381 -22.45 11.06 1.44
N ALA A 382 -23.27 10.10 1.89
CA ALA A 382 -22.82 8.78 2.29
C ALA A 382 -22.79 7.84 1.09
N GLY A 383 -21.68 7.12 0.91
CA GLY A 383 -21.48 6.13 -0.15
C GLY A 383 -20.94 4.81 0.40
N THR A 384 -21.37 3.71 -0.21
CA THR A 384 -20.86 2.36 0.03
C THR A 384 -20.18 1.87 -1.25
N TYR A 385 -18.91 1.48 -1.17
CA TYR A 385 -18.05 1.17 -2.30
C TYR A 385 -17.47 -0.24 -2.17
N THR A 386 -17.71 -1.09 -3.17
CA THR A 386 -17.00 -2.37 -3.29
C THR A 386 -15.67 -2.12 -3.98
N VAL A 387 -14.55 -2.34 -3.28
CA VAL A 387 -13.20 -2.09 -3.77
C VAL A 387 -12.39 -3.38 -3.93
N ALA A 388 -11.42 -3.36 -4.85
CA ALA A 388 -10.48 -4.45 -5.08
C ALA A 388 -9.08 -3.93 -5.42
N ALA A 389 -8.03 -4.48 -4.80
CA ALA A 389 -6.64 -4.06 -5.04
C ALA A 389 -5.65 -5.22 -4.90
N ALA A 390 -4.45 -5.07 -5.46
CA ALA A 390 -3.40 -6.11 -5.40
C ALA A 390 -2.87 -6.38 -3.96
N GLY A 391 -3.07 -5.45 -3.02
CA GLY A 391 -2.65 -5.60 -1.63
C GLY A 391 -3.31 -4.59 -0.70
N ILE A 392 -3.28 -4.87 0.61
CA ILE A 392 -3.75 -3.95 1.66
C ILE A 392 -3.10 -2.56 1.55
N LYS A 393 -1.82 -2.49 1.18
CA LYS A 393 -1.13 -1.19 1.00
C LYS A 393 -1.88 -0.26 0.04
N ASN A 394 -2.32 -0.76 -1.11
CA ASN A 394 -3.06 0.03 -2.10
C ASN A 394 -4.41 0.54 -1.55
N LEU A 395 -5.10 -0.30 -0.76
CA LEU A 395 -6.35 0.11 -0.08
C LEU A 395 -6.09 1.20 0.98
N VAL A 396 -4.95 1.13 1.69
CA VAL A 396 -4.54 2.18 2.65
C VAL A 396 -4.09 3.46 1.93
N ASP A 397 -3.40 3.35 0.79
CA ASP A 397 -3.06 4.50 -0.06
C ASP A 397 -4.31 5.22 -0.60
N PHE A 398 -5.34 4.45 -0.99
CA PHE A 398 -6.66 4.96 -1.38
C PHE A 398 -7.35 5.68 -0.21
N LEU A 399 -7.37 5.08 0.98
CA LEU A 399 -7.91 5.70 2.19
C LEU A 399 -7.15 6.96 2.63
N ASP A 400 -5.83 7.05 2.40
CA ASP A 400 -5.03 8.25 2.66
C ASP A 400 -5.33 9.40 1.71
N LYS A 401 -5.70 9.08 0.46
CA LYS A 401 -6.10 10.07 -0.55
C LYS A 401 -7.53 10.55 -0.33
N VAL A 402 -8.42 9.65 0.09
CA VAL A 402 -9.83 9.94 0.39
C VAL A 402 -10.01 10.62 1.76
N GLY A 403 -9.26 10.19 2.79
CA GLY A 403 -9.40 10.62 4.18
C GLY A 403 -9.46 12.14 4.41
N PRO A 404 -8.63 12.98 3.74
CA PRO A 404 -8.73 14.44 3.85
C PRO A 404 -10.06 15.04 3.36
N HIS A 405 -10.84 14.32 2.57
CA HIS A 405 -12.15 14.72 2.03
C HIS A 405 -13.33 13.97 2.67
N ALA A 406 -13.06 12.87 3.39
CA ALA A 406 -14.04 12.14 4.16
C ALA A 406 -14.29 12.82 5.53
N ILE A 407 -15.56 12.83 5.94
CA ILE A 407 -16.03 13.17 7.29
C ILE A 407 -15.78 11.97 8.21
N GLU A 408 -16.17 10.78 7.77
CA GLU A 408 -15.79 9.51 8.38
C GLU A 408 -15.74 8.42 7.32
N PHE A 409 -15.03 7.33 7.62
CA PHE A 409 -15.16 6.08 6.89
C PHE A 409 -15.11 4.90 7.86
N SER A 410 -15.71 3.78 7.47
CA SER A 410 -15.53 2.49 8.14
C SER A 410 -15.03 1.44 7.16
N ILE A 411 -14.42 0.39 7.71
CA ILE A 411 -13.90 -0.77 6.98
C ILE A 411 -14.71 -2.01 7.40
N PRO A 412 -15.97 -2.17 6.95
CA PRO A 412 -16.81 -3.31 7.33
C PRO A 412 -16.14 -4.65 7.13
N ARG A 413 -15.42 -4.82 6.01
CA ARG A 413 -14.59 -6.00 5.72
C ARG A 413 -13.69 -5.79 4.51
N PHE A 414 -12.42 -6.18 4.64
CA PHE A 414 -11.55 -6.58 3.54
C PHE A 414 -11.19 -8.07 3.67
N TYR A 415 -11.11 -8.79 2.56
CA TYR A 415 -10.76 -10.21 2.51
C TYR A 415 -9.84 -10.52 1.32
N ALA A 416 -8.94 -11.48 1.52
CA ALA A 416 -8.08 -12.00 0.49
C ALA A 416 -8.85 -12.99 -0.40
N THR A 417 -8.70 -12.85 -1.70
CA THR A 417 -9.17 -13.80 -2.71
C THR A 417 -8.06 -14.06 -3.73
N THR A 418 -8.24 -15.04 -4.61
CA THR A 418 -7.26 -15.40 -5.64
C THR A 418 -7.86 -15.20 -7.02
N PHE A 419 -7.16 -14.44 -7.87
CA PHE A 419 -7.54 -14.20 -9.26
C PHE A 419 -6.32 -14.35 -10.16
N GLY A 420 -6.40 -15.19 -11.19
CA GLY A 420 -5.25 -15.47 -12.07
C GLY A 420 -4.00 -15.99 -11.34
N GLY A 421 -4.17 -16.68 -10.20
CA GLY A 421 -3.08 -17.15 -9.35
C GLY A 421 -2.40 -16.08 -8.49
N LYS A 422 -2.84 -14.81 -8.55
CA LYS A 422 -2.38 -13.72 -7.68
C LYS A 422 -3.39 -13.49 -6.56
N SER A 423 -2.91 -13.15 -5.36
CA SER A 423 -3.78 -12.69 -4.28
C SER A 423 -4.27 -11.27 -4.59
N ILE A 424 -5.56 -11.02 -4.34
CA ILE A 424 -6.22 -9.71 -4.45
C ILE A 424 -7.01 -9.50 -3.16
N TRP A 425 -6.94 -8.30 -2.60
CA TRP A 425 -7.77 -7.90 -1.48
C TRP A 425 -9.03 -7.23 -2.01
N LYS A 426 -10.19 -7.69 -1.55
CA LYS A 426 -11.51 -7.14 -1.91
C LYS A 426 -12.28 -6.77 -0.66
N GLY A 427 -13.26 -5.89 -0.79
CA GLY A 427 -14.23 -5.70 0.28
C GLY A 427 -15.06 -4.43 0.14
N GLU A 428 -15.71 -4.07 1.23
CA GLU A 428 -16.63 -2.94 1.32
C GLU A 428 -15.97 -1.79 2.10
N LEU A 429 -16.15 -0.57 1.62
CA LEU A 429 -15.86 0.68 2.31
C LEU A 429 -17.14 1.49 2.42
N LYS A 430 -17.42 2.05 3.59
CA LYS A 430 -18.46 3.07 3.78
C LYS A 430 -17.77 4.39 4.05
N ILE A 431 -18.11 5.43 3.30
CA ILE A 431 -17.45 6.73 3.38
C ILE A 431 -18.50 7.83 3.32
N VAL A 432 -18.41 8.80 4.22
CA VAL A 432 -19.25 10.00 4.21
C VAL A 432 -18.39 11.17 3.74
N PHE A 433 -18.79 11.83 2.67
CA PHE A 433 -18.07 12.94 2.04
C PHE A 433 -18.70 14.29 2.34
N GLN A 434 -17.87 15.33 2.44
CA GLN A 434 -18.34 16.72 2.39
C GLN A 434 -18.35 17.21 0.93
N LEU A 435 -19.53 17.51 0.39
CA LEU A 435 -19.65 18.14 -0.93
C LEU A 435 -19.44 19.67 -0.85
N PRO A 436 -19.02 20.32 -1.96
CA PRO A 436 -18.79 21.77 -2.04
C PRO A 436 -20.03 22.64 -1.85
#